data_AF-A0A6A4QKX3-F1
#
_entry.id   AF-A0A6A4QKX3-F1
#
_cell.length_a   1.000
_cell.length_b   1.000
_cell.length_c   1.000
_cell.angle_alpha   90.00
_cell.angle_beta   90.00
_cell.angle_gamma   90.00
#
_symmetry.space_group_name_H-M   'P 1'
#
loop_
_entity.id
_entity.type
_entity.pdbx_description
1 polymer ?
#
loop_
_entity_poly.entity_id
_entity_poly.type
_entity_poly.pdbx_seq_one_letter_code
_entity_poly.pdbx_strand_id
1 'polypeptide(L)' 'MFESIISVVQRYLPFTLRKPTEDFLKAVDGVTLKDITSLSQKLISSPLTMASYGDVIYVPSYDSVSSKFITK' A
#
# COMPACT_ATOMS: atom_id res chain seq x y z
N MET A 1 -31.41 10.00 -0.97
CA MET A 1 -30.67 10.87 -1.92
C MET A 1 -29.16 10.63 -1.85
N PHE A 2 -28.56 10.47 -0.66
CA PHE A 2 -27.13 10.16 -0.49
C PHE A 2 -26.68 8.75 -0.94
N GLU A 3 -27.47 7.71 -0.68
CA GLU A 3 -27.20 6.33 -1.14
C GLU A 3 -27.11 6.19 -2.67
N SER A 4 -27.84 7.05 -3.40
CA SER A 4 -27.80 7.11 -4.86
C SER A 4 -26.47 7.68 -5.35
N ILE A 5 -25.92 8.67 -4.64
CA ILE A 5 -24.66 9.32 -5.02
C ILE A 5 -23.46 8.38 -4.79
N ILE A 6 -23.43 7.63 -3.68
CA ILE A 6 -22.37 6.65 -3.39
C ILE A 6 -22.35 5.54 -4.45
N SER A 7 -23.52 5.01 -4.80
CA SER A 7 -23.67 3.99 -5.84
C SER A 7 -23.23 4.48 -7.22
N VAL A 8 -23.42 5.77 -7.51
CA VAL A 8 -22.95 6.42 -8.74
C VAL A 8 -21.44 6.59 -8.70
N VAL A 9 -20.86 7.11 -7.63
CA VAL A 9 -19.40 7.34 -7.54
C VAL A 9 -18.60 6.02 -7.67
N GLN A 10 -19.04 4.94 -7.04
CA GLN A 10 -18.38 3.63 -7.15
C GLN A 10 -18.51 3.00 -8.56
N ARG A 11 -19.60 3.33 -9.28
CA ARG A 11 -19.81 2.89 -10.66
C ARG A 11 -19.01 3.71 -11.68
N TYR A 12 -18.78 4.99 -11.41
CA TYR A 12 -18.20 5.94 -12.38
C TYR A 12 -16.76 6.35 -12.10
N LEU A 13 -16.21 6.06 -10.92
CA LEU A 13 -14.80 6.31 -10.62
C LEU A 13 -13.97 5.03 -10.37
N PRO A 14 -14.00 4.03 -11.26
CA PRO A 14 -12.84 3.18 -11.42
C PRO A 14 -11.77 4.08 -12.06
N PHE A 15 -10.70 4.39 -11.35
CA PHE A 15 -9.53 5.09 -11.92
C PHE A 15 -8.84 4.30 -13.08
N THR A 16 -9.52 3.29 -13.64
CA THR A 16 -9.05 2.16 -14.43
C THR A 16 -9.86 2.00 -15.71
N LEU A 17 -10.25 3.11 -16.34
CA LEU A 17 -10.81 3.15 -17.69
C LEU A 17 -9.75 2.64 -18.69
N ARG A 18 -9.58 1.31 -18.74
CA ARG A 18 -8.70 0.49 -19.60
C ARG A 18 -7.42 1.17 -20.09
N LYS A 19 -6.36 1.14 -19.27
CA LYS A 19 -5.01 1.13 -19.86
C LYS A 19 -4.84 -0.22 -20.58
N PRO A 20 -4.22 -0.26 -21.78
CA PRO A 20 -3.93 -1.51 -22.47
C PRO A 20 -3.24 -2.47 -21.50
N THR A 21 -3.69 -3.72 -21.44
CA THR A 21 -3.06 -4.76 -20.61
C THR A 21 -1.57 -4.89 -20.94
N GLU A 22 -1.20 -4.59 -22.18
CA GLU A 22 0.16 -4.54 -22.71
C GLU A 22 1.06 -3.53 -22.00
N ASP A 23 0.52 -2.38 -21.56
CA ASP A 23 1.31 -1.38 -20.83
C ASP A 23 1.62 -1.87 -19.40
N PHE A 24 0.71 -2.63 -18.80
CA PHE A 24 0.97 -3.30 -17.52
C PHE A 24 1.97 -4.45 -17.69
N LEU A 25 1.85 -5.25 -18.75
CA LEU A 25 2.79 -6.33 -19.06
C LEU A 25 4.21 -5.77 -19.28
N LYS A 26 4.36 -4.69 -20.05
CA LYS A 26 5.65 -4.00 -20.24
C LYS A 26 6.18 -3.37 -18.96
N ALA A 27 5.30 -2.81 -18.13
CA ALA A 27 5.71 -2.23 -16.85
C ALA A 27 6.21 -3.29 -15.87
N VAL A 28 5.58 -4.48 -15.83
CA VAL A 28 6.01 -5.61 -14.98
C VAL A 28 7.31 -6.22 -15.49
N ASP A 29 7.45 -6.41 -16.80
CA ASP A 29 8.67 -6.96 -17.42
C ASP A 29 9.86 -5.99 -17.29
N GLY A 30 9.59 -4.68 -17.27
CA GLY A 30 10.59 -3.64 -17.03
C GLY A 30 11.00 -3.45 -15.56
N VAL A 31 10.39 -4.15 -14.60
CA VAL A 31 10.75 -4.03 -13.18
C VAL A 31 12.13 -4.64 -12.96
N THR A 32 13.10 -3.79 -12.59
CA THR A 32 14.42 -4.27 -12.22
C THR A 32 14.55 -4.49 -10.71
N LEU A 33 15.52 -5.31 -10.29
CA LEU A 33 15.85 -5.51 -8.88
C LEU A 33 16.18 -4.19 -8.14
N LYS A 34 16.73 -3.22 -8.86
CA LYS A 34 17.04 -1.87 -8.33
C LYS A 34 15.77 -1.08 -8.03
N ASP A 35 14.77 -1.18 -8.88
CA ASP A 35 13.48 -0.51 -8.67
C ASP A 35 12.75 -1.11 -7.47
N ILE A 36 12.75 -2.44 -7.34
CA ILE A 36 12.20 -3.13 -6.16
C ILE A 36 12.92 -2.68 -4.89
N THR A 37 14.25 -2.61 -4.91
CA THR A 37 15.04 -2.23 -3.74
C THR A 37 14.78 -0.77 -3.34
N SER A 38 14.80 0.16 -4.29
CA SER A 38 14.56 1.58 -4.04
C SER A 38 13.12 1.87 -3.60
N LEU A 39 12.14 1.17 -4.19
CA LEU A 39 10.74 1.27 -3.78
C LEU A 39 10.54 0.69 -2.38
N SER A 40 11.14 -0.47 -2.10
CA SER A 40 11.07 -1.09 -0.78
C SER A 40 11.70 -0.20 0.29
N GLN A 41 12.87 0.40 0.02
CA GLN A 41 13.50 1.39 0.89
C GLN A 41 12.59 2.60 1.14
N LYS A 42 11.93 3.12 0.10
CA LYS A 42 10.98 4.23 0.23
C LYS A 42 9.75 3.84 1.06
N LEU A 43 9.23 2.63 0.90
CA LEU A 43 8.09 2.12 1.65
C LEU A 43 8.43 1.92 3.14
N ILE A 44 9.55 1.28 3.46
CA ILE A 44 9.96 1.04 4.86
C ILE A 44 10.41 2.32 5.57
N SER A 45 10.83 3.35 4.84
CA SER A 45 11.17 4.67 5.41
C SER A 45 9.96 5.46 5.92
N SER A 46 8.74 5.07 5.53
CA SER A 46 7.52 5.73 5.99
C SER A 46 7.15 5.31 7.42
N PRO A 47 6.46 6.17 8.21
CA PRO A 47 6.04 5.81 9.56
C PRO A 47 5.18 4.54 9.59
N LEU A 48 5.53 3.62 10.49
CA LEU A 48 4.82 2.35 10.66
C LEU A 48 3.37 2.60 11.06
N THR A 49 2.43 2.01 10.33
CA THR A 49 1.03 1.94 10.73
C THR A 49 0.76 0.57 11.34
N MET A 50 0.55 0.50 12.66
CA MET A 50 0.31 -0.74 13.39
C MET A 50 -1.12 -0.75 13.95
N ALA A 51 -1.85 -1.84 13.73
CA ALA A 51 -3.17 -2.07 14.32
C ALA A 51 -3.25 -3.50 14.87
N SER A 52 -3.66 -3.64 16.13
CA SER A 52 -3.86 -4.93 16.80
C SER A 52 -5.22 -4.94 17.51
N TYR A 53 -5.91 -6.07 17.49
CA TYR A 53 -7.25 -6.22 18.07
C TYR A 53 -7.38 -7.58 18.77
N GLY A 54 -8.09 -7.61 19.91
CA GLY A 54 -8.27 -8.81 20.74
C GLY A 54 -7.38 -8.82 21.98
N ASP A 55 -6.87 -10.00 22.35
CA ASP A 55 -5.96 -10.17 23.49
C ASP A 55 -4.53 -9.71 23.11
N VAL A 56 -4.23 -8.45 23.41
CA VAL A 56 -2.98 -7.78 23.01
C VAL A 56 -1.84 -7.95 24.04
N ILE A 57 -1.97 -8.85 25.01
CA ILE A 57 -0.99 -9.03 26.10
C ILE A 57 0.39 -9.47 25.58
N TYR A 58 0.44 -10.20 24.47
CA TYR A 58 1.68 -10.67 23.84
C TYR A 58 2.15 -9.80 22.67
N VAL A 59 1.47 -8.70 22.37
CA VAL A 59 1.83 -7.81 21.26
C VAL A 59 2.96 -6.89 21.72
N PRO A 60 4.10 -6.84 21.01
CA PRO A 60 5.19 -5.93 21.35
C PRO A 60 4.74 -4.47 21.27
N SER A 61 5.38 -3.60 22.05
CA SER A 61 5.08 -2.17 22.01
C SER A 61 5.33 -1.59 20.61
N TYR A 62 4.55 -0.58 20.25
CA TYR A 62 4.70 0.14 18.98
C TYR A 62 6.15 0.58 18.75
N ASP A 63 6.84 1.10 19.77
CA ASP A 63 8.23 1.55 19.69
C ASP A 63 9.23 0.41 19.43
N SER A 64 8.97 -0.79 19.98
CA SER A 64 9.78 -1.98 19.72
C SER A 64 9.67 -2.46 18.28
N VAL A 65 8.55 -2.16 17.62
CA VAL A 65 8.29 -2.53 16.23
C VAL A 65 8.76 -1.42 15.30
N SER A 66 8.48 -0.15 15.60
CA SER A 66 8.86 1.01 14.79
C SER A 66 10.37 1.17 14.67
N SER A 67 11.12 0.94 15.76
CA SER A 67 12.59 1.00 15.78
C SER A 67 13.28 0.03 14.82
N LYS A 68 12.61 -1.05 14.38
CA LYS A 68 13.15 -2.00 13.38
C LYS A 68 13.11 -1.45 11.95
N PHE A 69 12.22 -0.50 11.69
CA PHE A 69 12.02 0.08 10.35
C PHE A 69 12.70 1.45 10.20
N ILE A 70 13.08 2.08 11.31
CA ILE A 70 13.89 3.30 11.31
C ILE A 70 15.35 2.90 11.01
N THR A 71 15.68 2.84 9.73
CA THR A 71 17.08 2.84 9.29
C THR A 71 17.66 4.24 9.50
N LYS A 72 18.81 4.31 10.16
CA LYS A 72 19.62 5.53 10.31
C LYS A 72 19.98 6.15 8.97
#